data_AF-A0A257KKE9-F1
#
_entry.id   AF-A0A257KKE9-F1
#
_cell.length_a   1.000
_cell.length_b   1.000
_cell.length_c   1.000
_cell.angle_alpha   90.00
_cell.angle_beta   90.00
_cell.angle_gamma   90.00
#
_symmetry.space_group_name_H-M   'P 1'
#
loop_
_entity.id
_entity.type
_entity.pdbx_description
1 polymer ?
#
loop_
_entity_poly.entity_id
_entity_poly.type
_entity_poly.pdbx_seq_one_letter_code
_entity_poly.pdbx_strand_id
1 'polypeptide(L)'
;MDDNRLTLHKMTIDGIPYDDDWLVMWRKLPIGRILRKSGVAWGQPGWWWGINFDGRPQTENMRSTGRDLTECQAAFETAWATYRVKITDIDVARARRREAAAERRVRH
;
A
#
# COMPACT_ATOMS: atom_id res chain seq x y z
N MET A 1 -6.31 18.70 10.59
CA MET A 1 -5.62 17.39 10.55
C MET A 1 -5.37 17.05 9.10
N ASP A 2 -4.12 16.78 8.72
CA ASP A 2 -3.74 16.41 7.34
C ASP A 2 -4.22 14.99 7.00
N ASP A 3 -5.53 14.85 6.78
CA ASP A 3 -6.15 13.57 6.38
C ASP A 3 -5.62 13.08 5.01
N ASN A 4 -4.84 13.92 4.31
CA ASN A 4 -4.29 13.62 2.98
C ASN A 4 -2.85 13.07 2.99
N ARG A 5 -2.23 12.89 4.16
CA ARG A 5 -0.85 12.36 4.28
C ARG A 5 -0.84 10.84 4.15
N LEU A 6 0.21 10.30 3.53
CA LEU A 6 0.49 8.86 3.56
C LEU A 6 1.20 8.49 4.86
N THR A 7 0.85 7.33 5.43
CA THR A 7 1.57 6.75 6.57
C THR A 7 1.90 5.28 6.28
N LEU A 8 3.03 4.82 6.84
CA LEU A 8 3.44 3.42 6.75
C LEU A 8 3.10 2.69 8.04
N HIS A 9 2.47 1.53 7.92
CA HIS A 9 2.12 0.66 9.03
C HIS A 9 2.79 -0.69 8.79
N LYS A 10 3.52 -1.22 9.78
CA LYS A 10 4.06 -2.59 9.66
C LYS A 10 2.92 -3.57 9.48
N MET A 11 3.08 -4.48 8.52
CA MET A 11 2.17 -5.59 8.36
C MET A 11 2.37 -6.54 9.54
N THR A 12 1.25 -6.93 10.15
CA THR A 12 1.22 -7.89 11.23
C THR A 12 0.44 -9.11 10.76
N ILE A 13 1.05 -10.30 10.82
CA ILE A 13 0.38 -11.57 10.55
C ILE A 13 0.42 -12.36 11.85
N ASP A 14 -0.74 -12.82 12.32
CA ASP A 14 -0.88 -13.54 13.60
C ASP A 14 -0.26 -12.81 14.81
N GLY A 15 -0.35 -11.48 14.83
CA GLY A 15 0.23 -10.65 15.90
C GLY A 15 1.73 -10.38 15.77
N ILE A 16 2.40 -10.98 14.79
CA ILE A 16 3.85 -10.82 14.55
C ILE A 16 4.09 -9.75 13.49
N PRO A 17 4.82 -8.66 13.81
CA PRO A 17 5.18 -7.67 12.81
C PRO A 17 6.25 -8.21 11.87
N TYR A 18 6.10 -7.94 10.58
CA TYR A 18 7.10 -8.26 9.56
C TYR A 18 7.90 -7.00 9.25
N ASP A 19 9.21 -7.02 9.55
CA ASP A 19 10.07 -5.83 9.45
C ASP A 19 10.22 -5.29 8.03
N ASP A 20 10.07 -6.18 7.05
CA ASP A 20 10.26 -5.92 5.64
C ASP A 20 8.92 -5.85 4.89
N ASP A 21 7.82 -5.58 5.59
CA ASP A 21 6.48 -5.56 5.00
C ASP A 21 5.61 -4.44 5.58
N TRP A 22 5.20 -3.51 4.72
CA TRP A 22 4.59 -2.26 5.11
C TRP A 22 3.31 -2.02 4.30
N LEU A 23 2.21 -1.74 5.01
CA LEU A 23 0.99 -1.19 4.42
C LEU A 23 1.16 0.32 4.26
N VAL A 24 0.81 0.82 3.08
CA VAL A 24 0.70 2.26 2.82
C VAL A 24 -0.73 2.68 3.08
N MET A 25 -0.92 3.62 4.01
CA MET A 25 -2.23 4.07 4.47
C MET A 25 -2.51 5.50 3.99
N TRP A 26 -3.76 5.75 3.59
CA TRP A 26 -4.27 7.08 3.27
C TRP A 26 -5.71 7.21 3.77
N ARG A 27 -6.03 8.27 4.53
CA ARG A 27 -7.37 8.44 5.16
C ARG A 27 -7.83 7.21 5.94
N LYS A 28 -6.89 6.55 6.63
CA LYS A 28 -7.06 5.27 7.36
C LYS A 28 -7.46 4.07 6.49
N LEU A 29 -7.32 4.17 5.17
CA LEU A 29 -7.51 3.05 4.24
C LEU A 29 -6.15 2.48 3.85
N PRO A 30 -5.98 1.16 3.79
CA PRO A 30 -4.85 0.56 3.11
C PRO A 30 -5.00 0.81 1.61
N ILE A 31 -4.01 1.47 1.02
CA ILE A 31 -4.03 1.85 -0.41
C ILE A 31 -2.90 1.19 -1.21
N GLY A 32 -2.08 0.39 -0.56
CA GLY A 32 -0.96 -0.27 -1.18
C GLY A 32 -0.01 -0.89 -0.18
N ARG A 33 1.09 -1.42 -0.69
CA ARG A 33 2.05 -2.18 0.10
C ARG A 33 3.46 -1.95 -0.42
N ILE A 34 4.42 -1.91 0.50
CA ILE A 34 5.85 -1.90 0.22
C ILE A 34 6.44 -3.08 0.96
N LEU A 35 7.09 -4.00 0.27
CA LEU A 35 7.71 -5.15 0.91
C LEU A 35 9.04 -5.53 0.28
N ARG A 36 9.91 -6.13 1.07
CA ARG A 36 11.09 -6.80 0.55
C ARG A 36 10.71 -8.18 0.04
N LYS A 37 11.07 -8.48 -1.20
CA LYS A 37 10.91 -9.81 -1.77
C LYS A 37 12.03 -10.72 -1.28
N SER A 38 11.67 -11.92 -0.81
CA SER A 38 12.63 -12.98 -0.52
C SER A 38 13.17 -13.60 -1.82
N GLY A 39 14.40 -14.10 -1.80
CA GLY A 39 14.99 -14.82 -2.94
C GLY A 39 15.46 -13.96 -4.12
N VAL A 40 15.58 -12.64 -3.94
CA VAL A 40 16.10 -11.74 -4.97
C VAL A 40 17.62 -11.89 -5.07
N ALA A 41 18.14 -12.11 -6.28
CA ALA A 41 19.57 -12.28 -6.53
C ALA A 41 20.38 -11.06 -6.09
N TRP A 42 21.64 -11.28 -5.71
CA TRP A 42 22.54 -10.21 -5.28
C TRP A 42 22.68 -9.15 -6.39
N GLY A 43 22.47 -7.87 -6.04
CA GLY A 43 22.50 -6.75 -6.99
C GLY A 43 21.16 -6.40 -7.67
N GLN A 44 20.09 -7.19 -7.45
CA GLN A 44 18.74 -6.84 -7.92
C GLN A 44 17.97 -6.02 -6.87
N PRO A 45 17.05 -5.13 -7.28
CA PRO A 45 16.20 -4.38 -6.37
C PRO A 45 15.37 -5.34 -5.48
N GLY A 46 15.72 -5.39 -4.19
CA GLY A 46 15.12 -6.32 -3.22
C GLY A 46 13.75 -5.89 -2.72
N TRP A 47 13.36 -4.63 -2.94
CA TRP A 47 12.09 -4.08 -2.51
C TRP A 47 11.11 -3.96 -3.66
N TRP A 48 9.83 -4.11 -3.33
CA TRP A 48 8.71 -3.96 -4.24
C TRP A 48 7.69 -3.03 -3.61
N TRP A 49 7.06 -2.20 -4.43
CA TRP A 49 5.92 -1.40 -4.01
C TRP A 49 4.78 -1.56 -5.02
N GLY A 50 3.55 -1.38 -4.54
CA GLY A 50 2.39 -1.32 -5.42
C GLY A 50 1.17 -0.69 -4.76
N ILE A 51 0.47 0.15 -5.52
CA ILE A 51 -0.81 0.75 -5.17
C ILE A 51 -1.89 -0.31 -5.33
N ASN A 52 -2.66 -0.59 -4.30
CA ASN A 52 -3.85 -1.43 -4.35
C ASN A 52 -4.99 -0.66 -3.68
N PHE A 53 -5.76 0.06 -4.49
CA PHE A 53 -6.90 0.81 -4.02
C PHE A 53 -8.19 0.12 -4.43
N ASP A 54 -9.00 -0.26 -3.44
CA ASP A 54 -10.37 -0.76 -3.64
C ASP A 54 -10.45 -1.99 -4.58
N GLY A 55 -9.39 -2.82 -4.59
CA GLY A 55 -9.33 -4.03 -5.43
C GLY A 55 -9.33 -3.76 -6.93
N ARG A 56 -9.01 -2.52 -7.35
CA ARG A 56 -8.83 -2.20 -8.77
C ARG A 56 -7.54 -2.84 -9.29
N PRO A 57 -7.52 -3.34 -10.53
CA PRO A 57 -6.30 -3.91 -11.12
C PRO A 57 -5.15 -2.92 -11.12
N GLN A 58 -3.96 -3.40 -10.75
CA GLN A 58 -2.73 -2.62 -10.83
C GLN A 58 -2.31 -2.50 -12.29
N THR A 59 -2.19 -1.27 -12.79
CA THR A 59 -1.49 -1.02 -14.07
C THR A 59 0.03 -1.07 -13.85
N GLU A 60 0.80 -1.19 -14.93
CA GLU A 60 2.27 -1.26 -14.84
C GLU A 60 2.88 -0.09 -14.07
N ASN A 61 2.33 1.11 -14.22
CA ASN A 61 2.79 2.33 -13.52
C ASN A 61 2.34 2.41 -12.04
N MET A 62 1.57 1.44 -11.55
CA MET A 62 1.09 1.40 -10.15
C MET A 62 1.91 0.48 -9.27
N ARG A 63 2.99 -0.11 -9.80
CA ARG A 63 3.88 -1.00 -9.08
C ARG A 63 5.28 -0.92 -9.67
N SER A 64 6.29 -1.06 -8.85
CA SER A 64 7.66 -1.24 -9.34
C SER A 64 8.53 -1.86 -8.25
N THR A 65 9.83 -1.97 -8.52
CA THR A 65 10.84 -2.37 -7.54
C THR A 65 11.73 -1.20 -7.17
N GLY A 66 12.41 -1.33 -6.03
CA GLY A 66 13.35 -0.35 -5.51
C GLY A 66 14.48 -1.02 -4.73
N ARG A 67 15.56 -0.30 -4.50
CA ARG A 67 16.75 -0.79 -3.78
C ARG A 67 16.52 -0.83 -2.28
N ASP A 68 15.73 0.11 -1.77
CA ASP A 68 15.41 0.25 -0.36
C ASP A 68 13.97 0.77 -0.13
N LEU A 69 13.55 0.79 1.13
CA LEU A 69 12.24 1.28 1.55
C LEU A 69 12.00 2.75 1.16
N THR A 70 13.03 3.59 1.25
CA THR A 70 12.93 5.04 0.97
C THR A 70 12.66 5.29 -0.50
N GLU A 71 13.39 4.61 -1.40
CA GLU A 71 13.17 4.68 -2.84
C GLU A 71 11.78 4.17 -3.23
N CYS A 72 11.35 3.05 -2.64
CA CYS A 72 9.99 2.54 -2.82
C CYS A 72 8.92 3.52 -2.33
N GLN A 73 9.14 4.17 -1.18
CA GLN A 73 8.20 5.15 -0.63
C GLN A 73 8.08 6.37 -1.55
N ALA A 74 9.20 6.94 -2.00
CA ALA A 74 9.19 8.11 -2.89
C ALA A 74 8.53 7.80 -4.24
N ALA A 75 8.81 6.63 -4.81
CA ALA A 75 8.17 6.15 -6.04
C ALA A 75 6.65 5.94 -5.84
N PHE A 76 6.26 5.31 -4.72
CA PHE A 76 4.85 5.13 -4.36
C PHE A 76 4.14 6.47 -4.23
N GLU A 77 4.71 7.43 -3.50
CA GLU A 77 4.14 8.77 -3.29
C GLU A 77 3.89 9.48 -4.62
N THR A 78 4.85 9.41 -5.54
CA THR A 78 4.75 9.98 -6.89
C THR A 78 3.63 9.33 -7.70
N ALA A 79 3.59 8.00 -7.74
CA ALA A 79 2.56 7.26 -8.45
C ALA A 79 1.16 7.50 -7.84
N TRP A 80 1.07 7.56 -6.52
CA TRP A 80 -0.17 7.84 -5.80
C TRP A 80 -0.66 9.25 -6.07
N ALA A 81 0.22 10.24 -6.07
CA ALA A 81 -0.14 11.63 -6.38
C ALA A 81 -0.77 11.76 -7.78
N THR A 82 -0.32 10.95 -8.73
CA THR A 82 -0.90 10.87 -10.08
C THR A 82 -2.24 10.13 -10.10
N TYR A 83 -2.33 9.01 -9.38
CA TYR A 83 -3.53 8.19 -9.35
C TYR A 83 -4.68 8.85 -8.58
N ARG A 84 -4.39 9.51 -7.45
CA ARG A 84 -5.39 10.08 -6.55
C ARG A 84 -6.26 11.16 -7.20
N VAL A 85 -5.76 11.84 -8.23
CA VAL A 85 -6.53 12.85 -9.00
C VAL A 85 -7.76 12.21 -9.66
N LYS A 86 -7.72 10.89 -9.90
CA LYS A 86 -8.81 10.13 -10.51
C LYS A 86 -9.74 9.45 -9.48
N ILE A 87 -9.48 9.65 -8.18
CA ILE A 87 -10.28 9.04 -7.11
C ILE A 87 -11.40 9.99 -6.72
N THR A 88 -12.63 9.47 -6.75
CA THR A 88 -13.83 10.20 -6.33
C THR A 88 -14.19 9.89 -4.88
N ASP A 89 -15.02 10.73 -4.25
CA ASP A 89 -15.55 10.44 -2.92
C ASP A 89 -16.39 9.15 -2.89
N ILE A 90 -17.03 8.79 -4.00
CA ILE A 90 -17.75 7.52 -4.16
C ILE A 90 -16.78 6.34 -4.04
N ASP A 91 -15.59 6.45 -4.64
CA ASP A 91 -14.57 5.41 -4.54
C ASP A 91 -14.01 5.30 -3.13
N VAL A 92 -13.79 6.42 -2.45
CA VAL A 92 -13.38 6.43 -1.03
C VAL A 92 -14.44 5.77 -0.14
N ALA A 93 -15.71 6.10 -0.35
CA ALA A 93 -16.82 5.50 0.39
C ALA A 93 -16.92 3.98 0.14
N ARG A 94 -16.71 3.53 -1.11
CA ARG A 94 -16.70 2.11 -1.46
C ARG A 94 -15.53 1.38 -0.79
N ALA A 95 -14.32 1.95 -0.83
CA ALA A 95 -13.15 1.41 -0.16
C ALA A 95 -13.39 1.25 1.35
N ARG A 96 -13.94 2.28 2.02
CA ARG A 96 -14.30 2.23 3.45
C ARG A 96 -15.29 1.11 3.77
N ARG A 97 -16.31 0.90 2.94
CA ARG A 97 -17.28 -0.17 3.14
C ARG A 97 -16.64 -1.55 3.02
N ARG A 98 -15.74 -1.74 2.06
CA ARG A 98 -15.00 -3.00 1.89
C ARG A 98 -14.08 -3.27 3.07
N GLU A 99 -13.33 -2.28 3.52
CA GLU A 99 -12.44 -2.42 4.67
C GLU A 99 -13.21 -2.77 5.93
N ALA A 100 -14.30 -2.05 6.23
CA ALA A 100 -15.16 -2.35 7.37
C ALA A 100 -15.77 -3.77 7.28
N ALA A 101 -16.04 -4.28 6.08
CA ALA A 101 -16.50 -5.65 5.89
C ALA A 101 -15.38 -6.68 6.10
N ALA A 102 -14.14 -6.37 5.70
CA ALA A 102 -12.97 -7.20 5.93
C ALA A 102 -12.63 -7.29 7.43
N GLU A 103 -12.60 -6.16 8.14
CA GLU A 103 -12.37 -6.11 9.59
C GLU A 103 -13.39 -6.95 10.36
N ARG A 104 -14.67 -6.94 9.94
CA ARG A 104 -15.71 -7.77 10.57
C ARG A 104 -15.48 -9.26 10.40
N ARG A 105 -14.89 -9.70 9.28
CA ARG A 105 -14.60 -11.12 9.02
C ARG A 105 -13.44 -11.65 9.84
N VAL A 106 -12.49 -10.80 10.22
CA VAL A 106 -11.32 -11.18 11.04
C VAL A 106 -11.68 -11.31 12.52
N ARG A 107 -12.80 -10.72 12.97
CA ARG A 107 -13.24 -10.73 14.37
C ARG A 107 -14.22 -11.85 14.73
N HIS A 108 -14.50 -12.78 13.83
CA HIS A 108 -15.43 -13.91 14.04
C HIS A 108 -14.65 -15.23 13.96
#